data_AF-A0A433MT80-F1
#
_entry.id   AF-A0A433MT80-F1
#
_cell.length_a   1.000
_cell.length_b   1.000
_cell.length_c   1.000
_cell.angle_alpha   90.00
_cell.angle_beta   90.00
_cell.angle_gamma   90.00
#
_symmetry.space_group_name_H-M   'P 1'
#
loop_
_entity.id
_entity.type
_entity.pdbx_description
1 polymer ?
#
loop_
_entity_poly.entity_id
_entity_poly.type
_entity_poly.pdbx_seq_one_letter_code
_entity_poly.pdbx_strand_id
1 'polypeptide(L)'
;MRLTEELLDKGIGCTGGHSREQLAILGVDWPLVSGWKKALLSREVSEEDFAEFVRLAKRDSEGDAHGPAPNDQDKERRVAKSAVLYIYVLALAGGHFYVGMTDNFARRFRQHCSGIAAEWTTLHPPLQALRCVPTGTSNRSQAAKMEDEVTLALMLQHGADKVRGGQYANVSQEFVDFALKSHGHWDKFKRRELDRQAFESEGSWAEALDSFLKVALTYYDAGAPVDQCDAVFAACYRLTRYRYWREEFAPALSWDFWSRKGVLPVLLTFKYGRVIGSRSASPHDVLASALNRGRRNKPKLQRLFLLAWKGYLPPVTPSQAVTTERFMQYLTQQITFDHQYDEFVSVLLPELRHLLRSRAP
;
A
#
# COMPACT_ATOMS: atom_id res chain seq x y z
N MET A 1 8.32 -30.18 19.52
CA MET A 1 7.26 -30.18 18.48
C MET A 1 7.69 -29.39 17.25
N ARG A 2 7.19 -29.74 16.05
CA ARG A 2 7.37 -28.92 14.85
C ARG A 2 6.43 -27.73 14.88
N LEU A 3 6.99 -26.55 14.64
CA LEU A 3 6.23 -25.31 14.62
C LEU A 3 5.51 -25.17 13.27
N THR A 4 4.20 -24.90 13.29
CA THR A 4 3.42 -24.56 12.08
C THR A 4 3.03 -23.08 12.10
N GLU A 5 2.60 -22.53 10.96
CA GLU A 5 2.08 -21.15 10.91
C GLU A 5 0.89 -20.97 11.87
N GLU A 6 0.01 -21.96 11.94
CA GLU A 6 -1.15 -22.00 12.85
C GLU A 6 -0.74 -21.98 14.33
N LEU A 7 0.42 -22.56 14.68
CA LEU A 7 0.94 -22.56 16.04
C LEU A 7 1.63 -21.24 16.38
N LEU A 8 2.31 -20.61 15.41
CA LEU A 8 2.82 -19.25 15.58
C LEU A 8 1.70 -18.26 15.83
N ASP A 9 0.58 -18.38 15.10
CA ASP A 9 -0.56 -17.48 15.23
C ASP A 9 -1.17 -17.48 16.63
N LYS A 10 -1.04 -18.58 17.40
CA LYS A 10 -1.46 -18.67 18.80
C LYS A 10 -0.67 -17.77 19.75
N GLY A 11 0.50 -17.29 19.32
CA GLY A 11 1.35 -16.36 20.07
C GLY A 11 1.30 -14.92 19.56
N ILE A 12 0.34 -14.56 18.69
CA ILE A 12 0.19 -13.17 18.26
C ILE A 12 -0.38 -12.34 19.41
N GLY A 13 0.36 -11.31 19.82
CA GLY A 13 -0.07 -10.36 20.85
C GLY A 13 -1.13 -9.38 20.34
N CYS A 14 -1.66 -8.56 21.25
CA CYS A 14 -2.74 -7.61 20.99
C CYS A 14 -2.42 -6.51 19.95
N THR A 15 -1.15 -6.36 19.58
CA THR A 15 -0.63 -5.44 18.54
C THR A 15 -0.52 -6.06 17.15
N GLY A 16 -0.92 -7.33 16.98
CA GLY A 16 -0.88 -8.02 15.70
C GLY A 16 0.50 -8.54 15.29
N GLY A 17 1.44 -8.63 16.23
CA GLY A 17 2.78 -9.17 16.03
C GLY A 17 3.30 -9.99 17.22
N HIS A 18 4.54 -10.46 17.14
CA HIS A 18 5.23 -11.13 18.24
C HIS A 18 6.22 -10.16 18.90
N SER A 19 6.28 -10.15 20.23
CA SER A 19 7.23 -9.34 20.97
C SER A 19 8.65 -9.88 20.84
N ARG A 20 9.64 -9.04 21.17
CA ARG A 20 11.06 -9.45 21.16
C ARG A 20 11.34 -10.61 22.12
N GLU A 21 10.67 -10.61 23.28
CA GLU A 21 10.80 -11.68 24.30
C GLU A 21 10.25 -13.02 23.76
N GLN A 22 9.11 -12.99 23.08
CA GLN A 22 8.53 -14.17 22.44
C GLN A 22 9.45 -14.77 21.36
N LEU A 23 10.02 -13.92 20.51
CA LEU A 23 10.90 -14.34 19.43
C LEU A 23 12.22 -14.91 19.96
N ALA A 24 12.74 -14.37 21.06
CA ALA A 24 13.95 -14.88 21.70
C ALA A 24 13.79 -16.31 22.25
N ILE A 25 12.63 -16.66 22.81
CA ILE A 25 12.32 -18.02 23.28
C ILE A 25 12.33 -19.03 22.12
N LEU A 26 11.86 -18.59 20.95
CA LEU A 26 11.92 -19.40 19.73
C LEU A 26 13.30 -19.34 19.03
N GLY A 27 14.30 -18.73 19.67
CA GLY A 27 15.67 -18.62 19.16
C GLY A 27 15.78 -17.78 17.89
N VAL A 28 14.94 -16.75 17.75
CA VAL A 28 14.97 -15.79 16.64
C VAL A 28 15.66 -14.51 17.12
N ASP A 29 16.78 -14.20 16.49
CA ASP A 29 17.55 -12.99 16.80
C ASP A 29 16.85 -11.71 16.34
N TRP A 30 17.07 -10.63 17.10
CA TRP A 30 16.63 -9.29 16.76
C TRP A 30 17.81 -8.45 16.28
N PRO A 31 17.70 -7.65 15.19
CA PRO A 31 16.50 -7.33 14.41
C PRO A 31 16.08 -8.43 13.41
N LEU A 32 14.77 -8.47 13.12
CA LEU A 32 14.19 -9.45 12.21
C LEU A 32 14.74 -9.32 10.78
N VAL A 33 15.38 -10.38 10.30
CA VAL A 33 15.80 -10.51 8.90
C VAL A 33 14.68 -11.09 8.03
N SER A 34 14.64 -10.70 6.76
CA SER A 34 13.63 -11.21 5.80
C SER A 34 13.67 -12.74 5.73
N GLY A 35 12.53 -13.39 5.93
CA GLY A 35 12.38 -14.85 5.86
C GLY A 35 12.54 -15.60 7.19
N TRP A 36 12.71 -14.90 8.32
CA TRP A 36 12.86 -15.52 9.65
C TRP A 36 11.75 -16.54 9.99
N LYS A 37 10.50 -16.27 9.58
CA LYS A 37 9.37 -17.19 9.79
C LYS A 37 9.59 -18.54 9.10
N LYS A 38 10.07 -18.53 7.85
CA LYS A 38 10.33 -19.77 7.09
C LYS A 38 11.46 -20.58 7.70
N ALA A 39 12.51 -19.91 8.20
CA ALA A 39 13.62 -20.57 8.89
C ALA A 39 13.18 -21.20 10.23
N LEU A 40 12.21 -20.59 10.90
CA LEU A 40 11.67 -21.08 12.16
C LEU A 40 10.74 -22.29 11.99
N LEU A 41 9.91 -22.30 10.94
CA LEU A 41 8.98 -23.41 10.63
C LEU A 41 9.70 -24.73 10.27
N SER A 42 10.98 -24.67 9.91
CA SER A 42 11.82 -25.85 9.69
C SER A 42 12.50 -26.40 10.95
N ARG A 43 12.31 -25.77 12.11
CA ARG A 43 12.97 -26.15 13.38
C ARG A 43 11.99 -26.85 14.31
N GLU A 44 12.55 -27.65 15.20
CA GLU A 44 11.82 -28.22 16.33
C GLU A 44 12.07 -27.36 17.57
N VAL A 45 10.99 -27.07 18.30
CA VAL A 45 11.00 -26.27 19.53
C VAL A 45 10.47 -27.14 20.67
N SER A 46 10.98 -26.97 21.89
CA SER A 46 10.47 -27.71 23.05
C SER A 46 9.02 -27.30 23.37
N GLU A 47 8.26 -28.19 24.01
CA GLU A 47 6.89 -27.86 24.42
C GLU A 47 6.86 -26.80 25.54
N GLU A 48 7.91 -26.75 26.37
CA GLU A 48 8.10 -25.73 27.41
C GLU A 48 8.32 -24.34 26.80
N ASP A 49 9.20 -24.21 25.81
CA ASP A 49 9.46 -22.96 25.10
C ASP A 49 8.22 -22.48 24.35
N PHE A 50 7.47 -23.40 23.74
CA PHE A 50 6.21 -23.05 23.07
C PHE A 50 5.12 -22.61 24.06
N ALA A 51 5.01 -23.28 25.21
CA ALA A 51 4.07 -22.88 26.26
C ALA A 51 4.41 -21.49 26.81
N GLU A 52 5.70 -21.20 27.02
CA GLU A 52 6.18 -19.89 27.45
C GLU A 52 5.95 -18.80 26.39
N PHE A 53 6.18 -19.13 25.11
CA PHE A 53 5.89 -18.25 23.97
C PHE A 53 4.41 -17.82 23.92
N VAL A 54 3.47 -18.75 24.16
CA VAL A 54 2.03 -18.47 24.24
C VAL A 54 1.68 -17.73 25.54
N ARG A 55 2.33 -18.05 26.66
CA ARG A 55 2.12 -17.38 27.95
C ARG A 55 2.46 -15.90 27.87
N LEU A 56 3.56 -15.54 27.21
CA LEU A 56 3.94 -14.14 27.01
C LEU A 56 2.95 -13.38 26.13
N ALA A 57 2.35 -14.02 25.11
CA ALA A 57 1.26 -13.42 24.33
C ALA A 57 0.06 -13.03 25.22
N LYS A 58 -0.24 -13.88 26.19
CA LYS A 58 -1.30 -13.66 27.18
C LYS A 58 -0.91 -12.68 28.27
N ARG A 59 0.37 -12.57 28.64
CA ARG A 59 0.87 -11.56 29.59
C ARG A 59 0.65 -10.13 29.08
N ASP A 60 0.88 -9.91 27.78
CA ASP A 60 0.55 -8.65 27.10
C ASP A 60 -0.97 -8.40 26.97
N SER A 61 -1.78 -9.41 27.30
CA SER A 61 -3.23 -9.37 27.36
C SER A 61 -3.79 -9.27 28.80
N GLU A 62 -3.01 -9.66 29.83
CA GLU A 62 -3.43 -9.86 31.23
C GLU A 62 -2.69 -8.99 32.26
N GLY A 63 -2.01 -7.92 31.83
CA GLY A 63 -1.54 -6.89 32.74
C GLY A 63 -2.68 -6.02 33.30
N ASP A 64 -3.63 -6.62 34.04
CA ASP A 64 -4.57 -5.96 34.99
C ASP A 64 -5.62 -6.97 35.54
N ALA A 65 -5.21 -8.03 36.26
CA ALA A 65 -6.16 -8.80 37.10
C ALA A 65 -5.46 -9.68 38.17
N HIS A 66 -5.40 -9.19 39.41
CA HIS A 66 -5.24 -10.06 40.58
C HIS A 66 -6.23 -9.66 41.67
N GLY A 67 -7.31 -10.43 41.79
CA GLY A 67 -8.32 -10.38 42.83
C GLY A 67 -9.01 -11.76 42.91
N PRO A 68 -9.59 -12.14 44.06
CA PRO A 68 -10.06 -13.51 44.29
C PRO A 68 -11.18 -13.89 43.31
N ALA A 69 -11.34 -15.20 43.08
CA ALA A 69 -12.21 -15.74 42.04
C ALA A 69 -13.65 -15.20 42.12
N PRO A 70 -14.27 -14.78 40.99
CA PRO A 70 -15.56 -14.12 41.02
C PRO A 70 -16.70 -15.12 41.23
N ASN A 71 -17.71 -14.73 42.00
CA ASN A 71 -18.88 -15.57 42.26
C ASN A 71 -19.81 -15.59 41.02
N ASP A 72 -20.79 -16.49 40.92
CA ASP A 72 -21.62 -16.61 39.68
C ASP A 72 -22.42 -15.32 39.34
N GLN A 73 -22.62 -14.40 40.29
CA GLN A 73 -23.15 -13.04 40.02
C GLN A 73 -22.16 -12.15 39.22
N ASP A 74 -20.86 -12.40 39.31
CA ASP A 74 -19.82 -11.69 38.56
C ASP A 74 -19.68 -12.21 37.11
N LYS A 75 -20.15 -13.43 36.81
CA LYS A 75 -20.26 -13.93 35.43
C LYS A 75 -21.33 -13.18 34.65
N GLU A 76 -22.47 -12.86 35.27
CA GLU A 76 -23.51 -12.01 34.68
C GLU A 76 -23.02 -10.57 34.47
N ARG A 77 -22.15 -10.07 35.36
CA ARG A 77 -21.45 -8.78 35.20
C ARG A 77 -20.33 -8.79 34.13
N ARG A 78 -19.74 -9.97 33.87
CA ARG A 78 -18.72 -10.24 32.83
C ARG A 78 -19.30 -10.46 31.44
N VAL A 79 -20.61 -10.26 31.25
CA VAL A 79 -21.12 -9.68 29.99
C VAL A 79 -20.63 -8.23 29.93
N ALA A 80 -19.31 -8.07 29.85
CA ALA A 80 -18.63 -6.81 29.95
C ALA A 80 -18.98 -5.99 28.70
N LYS A 81 -19.86 -5.03 28.92
CA LYS A 81 -20.16 -3.85 28.11
C LYS A 81 -19.04 -3.59 27.09
N SER A 82 -19.28 -3.98 25.85
CA SER A 82 -18.39 -3.68 24.74
C SER A 82 -18.23 -2.15 24.68
N ALA A 83 -17.11 -1.63 25.19
CA ALA A 83 -16.92 -0.19 25.30
C ALA A 83 -16.86 0.39 23.89
N VAL A 84 -17.74 1.37 23.62
CA VAL A 84 -17.73 2.10 22.36
C VAL A 84 -16.37 2.77 22.22
N LEU A 85 -15.72 2.56 21.08
CA LEU A 85 -14.45 3.22 20.75
C LEU A 85 -14.72 4.67 20.35
N TYR A 86 -13.75 5.53 20.58
CA TYR A 86 -13.76 6.93 20.20
C TYR A 86 -12.63 7.19 19.23
N ILE A 87 -12.87 8.07 18.26
CA ILE A 87 -11.83 8.67 17.43
C ILE A 87 -11.64 10.10 17.91
N TYR A 88 -10.38 10.47 18.12
CA TYR A 88 -10.00 11.80 18.57
C TYR A 88 -8.95 12.44 17.67
N VAL A 89 -8.94 13.77 17.67
CA VAL A 89 -7.99 14.61 16.95
C VAL A 89 -7.33 15.55 17.94
N LEU A 90 -5.99 15.54 17.98
CA LEU A 90 -5.17 16.46 18.76
C LEU A 90 -4.55 17.50 17.84
N ALA A 91 -4.65 18.77 18.23
CA ALA A 91 -3.77 19.82 17.71
C ALA A 91 -2.46 19.77 18.49
N LEU A 92 -1.34 19.81 17.77
CA LEU A 92 0.00 19.73 18.32
C LEU A 92 0.79 21.01 18.01
N ALA A 93 1.90 21.19 18.71
CA ALA A 93 2.83 22.28 18.48
C ALA A 93 3.32 22.32 17.01
N GLY A 94 3.58 23.52 16.50
CA GLY A 94 4.04 23.73 15.13
C GLY A 94 2.98 23.50 14.04
N GLY A 95 1.69 23.42 14.41
CA GLY A 95 0.61 23.21 13.45
C GLY A 95 0.51 21.76 12.94
N HIS A 96 0.98 20.80 13.74
CA HIS A 96 0.86 19.37 13.46
C HIS A 96 -0.41 18.81 14.10
N PHE A 97 -0.85 17.64 13.65
CA PHE A 97 -2.05 16.97 14.14
C PHE A 97 -1.79 15.49 14.40
N TYR A 98 -2.52 14.92 15.35
CA TYR A 98 -2.55 13.49 15.59
C TYR A 98 -3.99 12.97 15.65
N VAL A 99 -4.24 11.85 14.97
CA VAL A 99 -5.51 11.13 15.03
C VAL A 99 -5.28 9.81 15.74
N GLY A 100 -6.16 9.50 16.69
CA GLY A 100 -6.08 8.28 17.46
C GLY A 100 -7.44 7.66 17.71
N MET A 101 -7.47 6.35 17.96
CA MET A 101 -8.62 5.66 18.56
C MET A 101 -8.38 5.21 20.00
N THR A 102 -9.42 5.21 20.83
CA THR A 102 -9.36 4.71 22.22
C THR A 102 -10.75 4.45 22.80
N ASP A 103 -10.84 3.58 23.81
CA ASP A 103 -12.02 3.41 24.66
C ASP A 103 -12.05 4.39 25.85
N ASN A 104 -10.93 5.06 26.14
CA ASN A 104 -10.77 5.97 27.26
C ASN A 104 -9.91 7.18 26.87
N PHE A 105 -10.58 8.22 26.40
CA PHE A 105 -9.94 9.43 25.91
C PHE A 105 -9.12 10.16 26.99
N ALA A 106 -9.66 10.32 28.20
CA ALA A 106 -8.97 11.03 29.27
C ALA A 106 -7.64 10.38 29.65
N ARG A 107 -7.60 9.04 29.75
CA ARG A 107 -6.36 8.28 29.96
C ARG A 107 -5.40 8.50 28.80
N ARG A 108 -5.89 8.36 27.56
CA ARG A 108 -5.04 8.43 26.36
C ARG A 108 -4.45 9.82 26.15
N PHE A 109 -5.22 10.87 26.39
CA PHE A 109 -4.76 12.26 26.31
C PHE A 109 -3.65 12.55 27.33
N ARG A 110 -3.77 12.06 28.57
CA ARG A 110 -2.69 12.17 29.57
C ARG A 110 -1.40 11.48 29.12
N GLN A 111 -1.49 10.30 28.51
CA GLN A 111 -0.32 9.59 27.98
C GLN A 111 0.38 10.37 26.87
N HIS A 112 -0.38 11.06 26.01
CA HIS A 112 0.19 11.95 24.98
C HIS A 112 0.86 13.16 25.62
N CYS A 113 0.24 13.80 26.62
CA CYS A 113 0.83 14.94 27.32
C CYS A 113 2.10 14.56 28.09
N SER A 114 2.20 13.31 28.57
CA SER A 114 3.38 12.82 29.28
C SER A 114 4.48 12.29 28.35
N GLY A 115 4.28 12.28 27.02
CA GLY A 115 5.27 11.80 26.05
C GLY A 115 5.46 10.28 25.99
N ILE A 116 4.52 9.50 26.57
CA ILE A 116 4.60 8.02 26.67
C ILE A 116 3.68 7.34 25.63
N ALA A 117 2.93 8.13 24.84
CA ALA A 117 2.03 7.61 23.83
C ALA A 117 2.72 7.44 22.47
N ALA A 118 2.38 8.25 21.46
CA ALA A 118 2.94 8.15 20.13
C ALA A 118 4.23 8.97 20.02
N GLU A 119 5.24 8.42 19.35
CA GLU A 119 6.52 9.11 19.07
C GLU A 119 6.27 10.48 18.41
N TRP A 120 5.31 10.56 17.48
CA TRP A 120 4.89 11.82 16.87
C TRP A 120 4.45 12.90 17.87
N THR A 121 3.72 12.50 18.91
CA THR A 121 3.28 13.44 19.96
C THR A 121 4.36 13.77 20.98
N THR A 122 5.43 12.98 21.03
CA THR A 122 6.64 13.31 21.78
C THR A 122 7.47 14.34 21.00
N LEU A 123 7.56 14.22 19.68
CA LEU A 123 8.20 15.21 18.80
C LEU A 123 7.41 16.53 18.71
N HIS A 124 6.08 16.42 18.68
CA HIS A 124 5.16 17.55 18.61
C HIS A 124 4.20 17.53 19.80
N PRO A 125 4.49 18.26 20.88
CA PRO A 125 3.67 18.25 22.09
C PRO A 125 2.20 18.59 21.83
N PRO A 126 1.24 17.86 22.44
CA PRO A 126 -0.18 18.19 22.33
C PRO A 126 -0.51 19.55 22.93
N LEU A 127 -1.30 20.35 22.22
CA LEU A 127 -1.82 21.63 22.69
C LEU A 127 -3.26 21.49 23.19
N GLN A 128 -4.11 20.84 22.41
CA GLN A 128 -5.53 20.65 22.75
C GLN A 128 -6.17 19.50 21.98
N ALA A 129 -7.27 18.98 22.53
CA ALA A 129 -8.15 18.07 21.83
C ALA A 129 -9.15 18.86 20.98
N LEU A 130 -9.09 18.72 19.65
CA LEU A 130 -10.02 19.39 18.74
C LEU A 130 -11.35 18.65 18.64
N ARG A 131 -11.30 17.32 18.70
CA ARG A 131 -12.46 16.46 18.49
C ARG A 131 -12.27 15.14 19.22
N CYS A 132 -13.36 14.60 19.75
CA CYS A 132 -13.45 13.23 20.27
C CYS A 132 -14.89 12.75 20.03
N VAL A 133 -15.08 11.74 19.18
CA VAL A 133 -16.42 11.29 18.76
C VAL A 133 -16.52 9.78 18.93
N PRO A 134 -17.63 9.27 19.52
CA PRO A 134 -17.87 7.83 19.58
C PRO A 134 -18.07 7.27 18.18
N THR A 135 -17.45 6.14 17.89
CA THR A 135 -17.57 5.43 16.60
C THR A 135 -18.90 4.66 16.47
N GLY A 136 -19.62 4.50 17.59
CA GLY A 136 -20.80 3.63 17.68
C GLY A 136 -20.48 2.14 17.61
N THR A 137 -19.19 1.76 17.62
CA THR A 137 -18.73 0.37 17.54
C THR A 137 -17.63 0.10 18.55
N SER A 138 -17.60 -1.13 19.05
CA SER A 138 -16.49 -1.68 19.82
C SER A 138 -15.54 -2.51 18.96
N ASN A 139 -15.86 -2.70 17.67
CA ASN A 139 -15.02 -3.43 16.74
C ASN A 139 -13.79 -2.58 16.36
N ARG A 140 -12.63 -2.97 16.87
CA ARG A 140 -11.35 -2.28 16.62
C ARG A 140 -10.99 -2.21 15.13
N SER A 141 -11.29 -3.23 14.33
CA SER A 141 -11.00 -3.22 12.89
C SER A 141 -11.86 -2.18 12.16
N GLN A 142 -13.12 -2.05 12.53
CA GLN A 142 -14.01 -1.02 12.00
C GLN A 142 -13.57 0.38 12.45
N ALA A 143 -13.23 0.56 13.73
CA ALA A 143 -12.75 1.83 14.26
C ALA A 143 -11.41 2.26 13.66
N ALA A 144 -10.48 1.33 13.39
CA ALA A 144 -9.21 1.62 12.73
C ALA A 144 -9.41 2.18 11.30
N LYS A 145 -10.37 1.64 10.53
CA LYS A 145 -10.69 2.18 9.20
C LYS A 145 -11.23 3.62 9.28
N MET A 146 -12.09 3.88 10.25
CA MET A 146 -12.60 5.23 10.50
C MET A 146 -11.48 6.20 10.95
N GLU A 147 -10.53 5.73 11.77
CA GLU A 147 -9.33 6.48 12.18
C GLU A 147 -8.47 6.86 10.96
N ASP A 148 -8.23 5.90 10.06
CA ASP A 148 -7.49 6.12 8.82
C ASP A 148 -8.19 7.13 7.90
N GLU A 149 -9.53 7.07 7.77
CA GLU A 149 -10.31 8.02 6.98
C GLU A 149 -10.18 9.46 7.52
N VAL A 150 -10.27 9.64 8.85
CA VAL A 150 -10.07 10.95 9.49
C VAL A 150 -8.63 11.44 9.30
N THR A 151 -7.65 10.53 9.41
CA THR A 151 -6.23 10.84 9.18
C THR A 151 -6.01 11.35 7.76
N LEU A 152 -6.52 10.64 6.74
CA LEU A 152 -6.40 11.02 5.34
C LEU A 152 -7.09 12.37 5.05
N ALA A 153 -8.27 12.62 5.64
CA ALA A 153 -8.97 13.89 5.47
C ALA A 153 -8.16 15.08 6.02
N LEU A 154 -7.56 14.92 7.21
CA LEU A 154 -6.69 15.95 7.80
C LEU A 154 -5.39 16.12 7.01
N MET A 155 -4.76 15.04 6.55
CA MET A 155 -3.59 15.10 5.67
C MET A 155 -3.90 15.89 4.39
N LEU A 156 -5.10 15.72 3.82
CA LEU A 156 -5.49 16.44 2.63
C LEU A 156 -5.55 17.94 2.93
N GLN A 157 -6.15 18.30 4.06
CA GLN A 157 -6.33 19.69 4.48
C GLN A 157 -5.02 20.39 4.84
N HIS A 158 -4.16 19.73 5.62
CA HIS A 158 -3.00 20.35 6.27
C HIS A 158 -1.65 19.96 5.68
N GLY A 159 -1.59 18.91 4.85
CA GLY A 159 -0.35 18.31 4.34
C GLY A 159 -0.07 16.96 5.01
N ALA A 160 0.42 15.99 4.23
CA ALA A 160 0.77 14.66 4.72
C ALA A 160 2.00 14.67 5.65
N ASP A 161 2.81 15.73 5.59
CA ASP A 161 3.92 16.03 6.48
C ASP A 161 3.48 16.46 7.88
N LYS A 162 2.25 16.99 8.04
CA LYS A 162 1.79 17.59 9.30
C LYS A 162 0.89 16.70 10.15
N VAL A 163 0.49 15.53 9.65
CA VAL A 163 -0.56 14.71 10.28
C VAL A 163 -0.09 13.28 10.42
N ARG A 164 -0.36 12.66 11.57
CA ARG A 164 -0.12 11.23 11.83
C ARG A 164 -1.31 10.58 12.53
N GLY A 165 -1.50 9.29 12.33
CA GLY A 165 -2.59 8.52 12.95
C GLY A 165 -2.78 7.16 12.27
N GLY A 166 -3.43 6.21 12.96
CA GLY A 166 -3.72 4.89 12.44
C GLY A 166 -2.52 4.21 11.76
N GLN A 167 -2.70 3.75 10.52
CA GLN A 167 -1.64 3.12 9.72
C GLN A 167 -0.54 4.10 9.24
N TYR A 168 -0.76 5.41 9.40
CA TYR A 168 0.16 6.48 9.01
C TYR A 168 0.82 7.14 10.23
N ALA A 169 0.98 6.41 11.35
CA ALA A 169 1.52 6.95 12.59
C ALA A 169 3.07 7.07 12.62
N ASN A 170 3.78 6.52 11.63
CA ASN A 170 5.24 6.53 11.58
C ASN A 170 5.79 7.96 11.45
N VAL A 171 6.81 8.31 12.24
CA VAL A 171 7.39 9.66 12.23
C VAL A 171 8.10 9.99 10.92
N SER A 172 8.70 8.98 10.26
CA SER A 172 9.40 9.16 9.00
C SER A 172 8.41 9.30 7.83
N GLN A 173 8.57 10.39 7.09
CA GLN A 173 7.73 10.71 5.95
C GLN A 173 7.83 9.65 4.84
N GLU A 174 8.99 9.02 4.67
CA GLU A 174 9.18 7.98 3.66
C GLU A 174 8.28 6.77 3.90
N PHE A 175 8.09 6.35 5.16
CA PHE A 175 7.18 5.26 5.50
C PHE A 175 5.73 5.66 5.33
N VAL A 176 5.37 6.90 5.64
CA VAL A 176 4.03 7.44 5.40
C VAL A 176 3.74 7.46 3.90
N ASP A 177 4.66 7.97 3.08
CA ASP A 177 4.53 8.00 1.63
C ASP A 177 4.42 6.60 1.03
N PHE A 178 5.20 5.64 1.55
CA PHE A 178 5.08 4.24 1.16
C PHE A 178 3.68 3.69 1.47
N ALA A 179 3.15 3.92 2.68
CA ALA A 179 1.79 3.51 3.04
C ALA A 179 0.74 4.17 2.13
N LEU A 180 0.85 5.48 1.90
CA LEU A 180 -0.03 6.22 0.99
C LEU A 180 0.00 5.65 -0.44
N LYS A 181 1.17 5.27 -0.95
CA LYS A 181 1.34 4.64 -2.28
C LYS A 181 0.70 3.25 -2.31
N SER A 182 1.01 2.42 -1.32
CA SER A 182 0.48 1.04 -1.22
C SER A 182 -1.04 0.97 -1.10
N HIS A 183 -1.66 1.97 -0.46
CA HIS A 183 -3.11 2.07 -0.30
C HIS A 183 -3.80 2.91 -1.38
N GLY A 184 -3.06 3.44 -2.38
CA GLY A 184 -3.63 4.19 -3.50
C GLY A 184 -4.17 5.57 -3.12
N HIS A 185 -3.64 6.16 -2.05
CA HIS A 185 -4.01 7.49 -1.57
C HIS A 185 -3.00 8.57 -1.96
N TRP A 186 -1.73 8.21 -2.19
CA TRP A 186 -0.65 9.14 -2.51
C TRP A 186 -0.97 10.09 -3.67
N ASP A 187 -1.56 9.56 -4.75
CA ASP A 187 -1.90 10.36 -5.92
C ASP A 187 -2.87 11.50 -5.55
N LYS A 188 -3.82 11.29 -4.62
CA LYS A 188 -4.79 12.33 -4.21
C LYS A 188 -4.10 13.54 -3.57
N PHE A 189 -3.06 13.30 -2.77
CA PHE A 189 -2.30 14.38 -2.11
C PHE A 189 -1.48 15.17 -3.11
N LYS A 190 -0.78 14.47 -4.01
CA LYS A 190 0.03 15.12 -5.05
C LYS A 190 -0.81 15.91 -6.05
N ARG A 191 -2.01 15.43 -6.40
CA ARG A 191 -2.97 16.24 -7.20
C ARG A 191 -3.27 17.56 -6.52
N ARG A 192 -3.64 17.54 -5.23
CA ARG A 192 -3.98 18.76 -4.48
C ARG A 192 -2.79 19.72 -4.35
N GLU A 193 -1.57 19.19 -4.23
CA GLU A 193 -0.34 19.99 -4.23
C GLU A 193 -0.14 20.68 -5.59
N LEU A 194 -0.27 19.94 -6.69
CA LEU A 194 -0.10 20.45 -8.05
C LEU A 194 -1.26 21.35 -8.52
N ASP A 195 -2.49 21.16 -7.99
CA ASP A 195 -3.64 22.04 -8.25
C ASP A 195 -3.43 23.47 -7.74
N ARG A 196 -2.55 23.65 -6.75
CA ARG A 196 -2.23 24.99 -6.21
C ARG A 196 -1.14 25.70 -7.01
N GLN A 197 -0.48 25.02 -7.94
CA GLN A 197 0.60 25.59 -8.73
C GLN A 197 0.05 26.23 -10.02
N ALA A 198 0.54 27.43 -10.34
CA ALA A 198 0.24 28.05 -11.63
C ALA A 198 0.80 27.19 -12.77
N PHE A 199 0.00 26.98 -13.82
CA PHE A 199 0.38 26.14 -14.95
C PHE A 199 0.42 26.94 -16.24
N GLU A 200 1.58 26.91 -16.90
CA GLU A 200 1.76 27.35 -18.27
C GLU A 200 1.80 26.11 -19.16
N SER A 201 0.82 25.96 -20.04
CA SER A 201 0.80 24.88 -21.04
C SER A 201 1.79 25.22 -22.15
N GLU A 202 3.06 24.96 -21.91
CA GLU A 202 4.07 25.04 -22.97
C GLU A 202 3.95 23.81 -23.88
N GLY A 203 3.86 24.05 -25.19
CA GLY A 203 3.86 23.00 -26.21
C GLY A 203 2.51 22.34 -26.51
N SER A 204 2.53 21.41 -27.46
CA SER A 204 1.41 20.64 -27.97
C SER A 204 1.11 19.40 -27.12
N TRP A 205 -0.06 18.78 -27.33
CA TRP A 205 -0.43 17.51 -26.68
C TRP A 205 0.57 16.38 -26.97
N ALA A 206 1.09 16.31 -28.19
CA ALA A 206 2.07 15.29 -28.58
C ALA A 206 3.40 15.49 -27.83
N GLU A 207 3.89 16.72 -27.77
CA GLU A 207 5.12 17.07 -27.03
C GLU A 207 4.96 16.78 -25.52
N ALA A 208 3.77 16.99 -24.96
CA ALA A 208 3.49 16.67 -23.56
C ALA A 208 3.53 15.15 -23.28
N LEU A 209 2.97 14.33 -24.17
CA LEU A 209 3.05 12.86 -24.07
C LEU A 209 4.49 12.37 -24.20
N ASP A 210 5.25 12.91 -25.16
CA ASP A 210 6.66 12.56 -25.37
C ASP A 210 7.50 12.97 -24.16
N SER A 211 7.24 14.15 -23.59
CA SER A 211 7.88 14.62 -22.36
C SER A 211 7.60 13.67 -21.18
N PHE A 212 6.34 13.25 -21.00
CA PHE A 212 5.99 12.25 -19.99
C PHE A 212 6.74 10.93 -20.18
N LEU A 213 6.78 10.39 -21.41
CA LEU A 213 7.52 9.17 -21.71
C LEU A 213 9.02 9.32 -21.45
N LYS A 214 9.62 10.46 -21.80
CA LYS A 214 11.03 10.76 -21.57
C LYS A 214 11.38 10.81 -20.08
N VAL A 215 10.54 11.47 -19.27
CA VAL A 215 10.70 11.53 -17.82
C VAL A 215 10.56 10.13 -17.20
N ALA A 216 9.56 9.37 -17.63
CA ALA A 216 9.34 7.99 -17.15
C ALA A 216 10.52 7.07 -17.50
N LEU A 217 11.05 7.13 -18.73
CA LEU A 217 12.21 6.35 -19.16
C LEU A 217 13.45 6.68 -18.33
N THR A 218 13.74 7.98 -18.16
CA THR A 218 14.87 8.45 -17.34
C THR A 218 14.78 7.90 -15.91
N TYR A 219 13.58 7.97 -15.32
CA TYR A 219 13.31 7.42 -14.00
C TYR A 219 13.55 5.90 -13.94
N TYR A 220 13.06 5.12 -14.91
CA TYR A 220 13.26 3.67 -14.90
C TYR A 220 14.71 3.27 -15.14
N ASP A 221 15.41 3.95 -16.04
CA ASP A 221 16.81 3.70 -16.37
C ASP A 221 17.74 4.05 -15.19
N ALA A 222 17.37 5.03 -14.38
CA ALA A 222 18.01 5.33 -13.09
C ALA A 222 17.70 4.31 -11.98
N GLY A 223 16.94 3.24 -12.27
CA GLY A 223 16.56 2.22 -11.29
C GLY A 223 15.33 2.55 -10.45
N ALA A 224 14.53 3.54 -10.89
CA ALA A 224 13.33 4.05 -10.25
C ALA A 224 13.59 4.58 -8.81
N PRO A 225 14.44 5.61 -8.66
CA PRO A 225 14.80 6.14 -7.35
C PRO A 225 13.63 6.96 -6.76
N VAL A 226 13.46 6.88 -5.44
CA VAL A 226 12.24 7.37 -4.76
C VAL A 226 12.05 8.88 -4.91
N ASP A 227 13.14 9.63 -4.89
CA ASP A 227 13.22 11.10 -5.05
C ASP A 227 12.75 11.59 -6.42
N GLN A 228 12.74 10.75 -7.45
CA GLN A 228 12.30 11.11 -8.80
C GLN A 228 10.84 10.73 -9.11
N CYS A 229 10.15 10.07 -8.17
CA CYS A 229 8.75 9.66 -8.38
C CYS A 229 7.83 10.86 -8.65
N ASP A 230 8.04 11.96 -7.95
CA ASP A 230 7.25 13.19 -8.05
C ASP A 230 7.33 13.78 -9.46
N ALA A 231 8.50 13.73 -10.10
CA ALA A 231 8.70 14.25 -11.45
C ALA A 231 7.89 13.45 -12.49
N VAL A 232 7.85 12.12 -12.37
CA VAL A 232 7.06 11.24 -13.26
C VAL A 232 5.57 11.50 -13.08
N PHE A 233 5.11 11.56 -11.82
CA PHE A 233 3.71 11.88 -11.53
C PHE A 233 3.33 13.27 -12.03
N ALA A 234 4.15 14.29 -11.79
CA ALA A 234 3.90 15.65 -12.26
C ALA A 234 3.88 15.72 -13.79
N ALA A 235 4.74 15.00 -14.50
CA ALA A 235 4.69 14.92 -15.96
C ALA A 235 3.39 14.27 -16.45
N CYS A 236 2.94 13.17 -15.82
CA CYS A 236 1.66 12.53 -16.15
C CYS A 236 0.46 13.43 -15.82
N TYR A 237 0.47 14.06 -14.65
CA TYR A 237 -0.60 14.91 -14.16
C TYR A 237 -0.75 16.18 -14.99
N ARG A 238 0.34 16.73 -15.51
CA ARG A 238 0.29 17.89 -16.44
C ARG A 238 -0.55 17.61 -17.69
N LEU A 239 -0.65 16.35 -18.13
CA LEU A 239 -1.53 15.97 -19.24
C LEU A 239 -2.99 16.34 -18.96
N THR A 240 -3.43 16.35 -17.69
CA THR A 240 -4.81 16.74 -17.30
C THR A 240 -5.19 18.17 -17.65
N ARG A 241 -4.19 19.03 -17.91
CA ARG A 241 -4.38 20.45 -18.22
C ARG A 241 -4.58 20.72 -19.71
N TYR A 242 -4.34 19.72 -20.57
CA TYR A 242 -4.53 19.85 -22.01
C TYR A 242 -5.98 19.54 -22.38
N ARG A 243 -6.51 20.26 -23.37
CA ARG A 243 -7.89 20.09 -23.88
C ARG A 243 -8.21 18.65 -24.35
N TYR A 244 -7.19 17.88 -24.73
CA TYR A 244 -7.34 16.50 -25.21
C TYR A 244 -7.37 15.46 -24.09
N TRP A 245 -7.16 15.87 -22.83
CA TRP A 245 -7.39 15.02 -21.68
C TRP A 245 -8.86 14.60 -21.62
N ARG A 246 -9.09 13.35 -21.23
CA ARG A 246 -10.44 12.79 -21.02
C ARG A 246 -10.46 12.05 -19.68
N GLU A 247 -11.60 12.04 -19.02
CA GLU A 247 -11.75 11.41 -17.69
C GLU A 247 -11.42 9.91 -17.70
N GLU A 248 -11.61 9.23 -18.85
CA GLU A 248 -11.24 7.82 -19.01
C GLU A 248 -9.72 7.58 -18.90
N PHE A 249 -8.89 8.64 -18.95
CA PHE A 249 -7.45 8.56 -18.74
C PHE A 249 -7.05 8.62 -17.26
N ALA A 250 -7.96 9.01 -16.36
CA ALA A 250 -7.68 9.17 -14.94
C ALA A 250 -7.04 7.94 -14.26
N PRO A 251 -7.33 6.68 -14.63
CA PRO A 251 -6.63 5.52 -14.08
C PRO A 251 -5.11 5.58 -14.27
N ALA A 252 -4.62 6.19 -15.35
CA ALA A 252 -3.19 6.29 -15.64
C ALA A 252 -2.41 7.22 -14.68
N LEU A 253 -3.12 8.09 -13.95
CA LEU A 253 -2.53 8.88 -12.89
C LEU A 253 -2.21 8.04 -11.64
N SER A 254 -2.74 6.82 -11.53
CA SER A 254 -2.53 5.98 -10.36
C SER A 254 -1.08 5.49 -10.26
N TRP A 255 -0.59 5.32 -9.03
CA TRP A 255 0.69 4.65 -8.75
C TRP A 255 0.85 3.30 -9.45
N ASP A 256 -0.24 2.58 -9.68
CA ASP A 256 -0.27 1.27 -10.33
C ASP A 256 0.07 1.32 -11.82
N PHE A 257 -0.07 2.48 -12.45
CA PHE A 257 0.25 2.65 -13.85
C PHE A 257 1.75 2.87 -14.07
N TRP A 258 2.33 3.88 -13.43
CA TRP A 258 3.68 4.37 -13.77
C TRP A 258 4.77 4.02 -12.74
N SER A 259 4.45 3.40 -11.60
CA SER A 259 5.49 2.97 -10.66
C SER A 259 6.43 1.92 -11.26
N ARG A 260 7.54 1.62 -10.57
CA ARG A 260 8.52 0.58 -10.97
C ARG A 260 7.87 -0.79 -11.26
N LYS A 261 6.82 -1.14 -10.51
CA LYS A 261 6.08 -2.40 -10.66
C LYS A 261 4.78 -2.22 -11.46
N GLY A 262 4.57 -1.05 -12.04
CA GLY A 262 3.34 -0.68 -12.73
C GLY A 262 3.21 -1.27 -14.12
N VAL A 263 2.21 -0.78 -14.83
CA VAL A 263 1.86 -1.15 -16.21
C VAL A 263 2.82 -0.55 -17.23
N LEU A 264 3.11 0.74 -17.11
CA LEU A 264 3.94 1.50 -18.06
C LEU A 264 5.32 0.87 -18.32
N PRO A 265 6.15 0.47 -17.32
CA PRO A 265 7.46 -0.09 -17.61
C PRO A 265 7.39 -1.43 -18.36
N VAL A 266 6.30 -2.19 -18.21
CA VAL A 266 6.05 -3.42 -19.00
C VAL A 266 5.78 -3.06 -20.46
N LEU A 267 4.91 -2.08 -20.70
CA LEU A 267 4.60 -1.63 -22.06
C LEU A 267 5.82 -1.04 -22.77
N LEU A 268 6.62 -0.24 -22.06
CA LEU A 268 7.87 0.31 -22.60
C LEU A 268 8.91 -0.76 -22.85
N THR A 269 8.97 -1.80 -22.01
CA THR A 269 9.85 -2.97 -22.26
C THR A 269 9.55 -3.59 -23.61
N PHE A 270 8.27 -3.70 -23.99
CA PHE A 270 7.87 -4.24 -25.28
C PHE A 270 8.18 -3.25 -26.41
N LYS A 271 7.82 -1.97 -26.26
CA LYS A 271 8.07 -0.93 -27.27
C LYS A 271 9.55 -0.83 -27.68
N TYR A 272 10.45 -0.86 -26.69
CA TYR A 272 11.89 -0.68 -26.93
C TYR A 272 12.68 -1.99 -27.09
N GLY A 273 12.02 -3.15 -26.95
CA GLY A 273 12.69 -4.45 -27.06
C GLY A 273 13.79 -4.70 -26.02
N ARG A 274 13.79 -3.96 -24.90
CA ARG A 274 14.76 -4.09 -23.79
C ARG A 274 14.05 -4.03 -22.45
N VAL A 275 14.63 -4.62 -21.41
CA VAL A 275 14.04 -4.60 -20.07
C VAL A 275 14.07 -3.19 -19.47
N ILE A 276 12.92 -2.72 -18.98
CA ILE A 276 12.76 -1.40 -18.34
C ILE A 276 12.13 -1.59 -16.96
N GLY A 277 12.74 -1.02 -15.92
CA GLY A 277 12.24 -1.03 -14.52
C GLY A 277 12.25 -2.39 -13.79
N SER A 278 12.45 -3.49 -14.52
CA SER A 278 12.53 -4.86 -13.99
C SER A 278 13.98 -5.34 -13.83
N ARG A 279 14.16 -6.38 -13.02
CA ARG A 279 15.42 -7.16 -12.91
C ARG A 279 15.42 -8.41 -13.80
N SER A 280 14.38 -8.59 -14.62
CA SER A 280 14.25 -9.70 -15.57
C SER A 280 15.39 -9.69 -16.59
N ALA A 281 15.74 -10.87 -17.11
CA ALA A 281 16.83 -10.99 -18.08
C ALA A 281 16.41 -10.56 -19.51
N SER A 282 15.13 -10.73 -19.86
CA SER A 282 14.62 -10.41 -21.20
C SER A 282 13.20 -9.81 -21.20
N PRO A 283 12.77 -9.15 -22.29
CA PRO A 283 11.37 -8.74 -22.46
C PRO A 283 10.37 -9.89 -22.32
N HIS A 284 10.74 -11.10 -22.78
CA HIS A 284 9.91 -12.30 -22.64
C HIS A 284 9.69 -12.66 -21.16
N ASP A 285 10.73 -12.58 -20.32
CA ASP A 285 10.59 -12.85 -18.88
C ASP A 285 9.74 -11.79 -18.17
N VAL A 286 9.78 -10.55 -18.66
CA VAL A 286 8.88 -9.48 -18.21
C VAL A 286 7.43 -9.81 -18.58
N LEU A 287 7.16 -10.27 -19.80
CA LEU A 287 5.83 -10.74 -20.20
C LEU A 287 5.35 -11.88 -19.29
N ALA A 288 6.13 -12.94 -19.14
CA ALA A 288 5.77 -14.09 -18.29
C ALA A 288 5.46 -13.65 -16.84
N SER A 289 6.26 -12.74 -16.29
CA SER A 289 6.02 -12.16 -14.96
C SER A 289 4.76 -11.31 -14.92
N ALA A 290 4.50 -10.52 -15.97
CA ALA A 290 3.33 -9.64 -16.07
C ALA A 290 2.02 -10.44 -16.17
N LEU A 291 2.01 -11.56 -16.88
CA LEU A 291 0.83 -12.43 -17.01
C LEU A 291 0.44 -13.10 -15.69
N ASN A 292 1.38 -13.29 -14.78
CA ASN A 292 1.11 -13.82 -13.44
C ASN A 292 0.65 -12.75 -12.44
N ARG A 293 0.64 -11.46 -12.83
CA ARG A 293 0.13 -10.39 -11.96
C ARG A 293 -1.38 -10.53 -11.79
N GLY A 294 -1.82 -10.50 -10.54
CA GLY A 294 -3.24 -10.49 -10.18
C GLY A 294 -3.44 -9.80 -8.85
N ARG A 295 -4.58 -9.11 -8.71
CA ARG A 295 -5.09 -8.67 -7.41
C ARG A 295 -6.24 -9.59 -7.02
N ARG A 296 -6.35 -9.92 -5.73
CA ARG A 296 -7.52 -10.61 -5.18
C ARG A 296 -8.76 -9.81 -5.59
N ASN A 297 -9.68 -10.42 -6.34
CA ASN A 297 -10.94 -9.85 -6.82
C ASN A 297 -10.87 -8.71 -7.86
N LYS A 298 -9.80 -8.57 -8.65
CA LYS A 298 -9.81 -7.69 -9.86
C LYS A 298 -9.52 -8.48 -11.13
N PRO A 299 -10.12 -8.10 -12.27
CA PRO A 299 -9.78 -8.69 -13.56
C PRO A 299 -8.30 -8.46 -13.88
N LYS A 300 -7.67 -9.43 -14.57
CA LYS A 300 -6.24 -9.38 -14.86
C LYS A 300 -5.98 -8.48 -16.07
N LEU A 301 -4.86 -7.76 -16.04
CA LEU A 301 -4.37 -6.93 -17.15
C LEU A 301 -3.67 -7.75 -18.27
N GLN A 302 -3.86 -9.06 -18.28
CA GLN A 302 -3.23 -9.99 -19.23
C GLN A 302 -3.51 -9.58 -20.69
N ARG A 303 -4.76 -9.20 -21.00
CA ARG A 303 -5.14 -8.76 -22.35
C ARG A 303 -4.29 -7.58 -22.82
N LEU A 304 -4.17 -6.54 -22.01
CA LEU A 304 -3.38 -5.35 -22.34
C LEU A 304 -1.93 -5.73 -22.67
N PHE A 305 -1.30 -6.56 -21.84
CA PHE A 305 0.09 -6.98 -22.06
C PHE A 305 0.26 -7.85 -23.30
N LEU A 306 -0.66 -8.76 -23.58
CA LEU A 306 -0.62 -9.62 -24.77
C LEU A 306 -0.84 -8.83 -26.06
N LEU A 307 -1.78 -7.87 -26.06
CA LEU A 307 -1.99 -6.98 -27.21
C LEU A 307 -0.79 -6.07 -27.44
N ALA A 308 -0.19 -5.53 -26.37
CA ALA A 308 1.04 -4.75 -26.48
C ALA A 308 2.21 -5.59 -27.02
N TRP A 309 2.36 -6.84 -26.57
CA TRP A 309 3.36 -7.76 -27.10
C TRP A 309 3.13 -8.05 -28.59
N LYS A 310 1.88 -8.33 -28.99
CA LYS A 310 1.51 -8.54 -30.40
C LYS A 310 1.78 -7.32 -31.27
N GLY A 311 1.61 -6.11 -30.73
CA GLY A 311 1.83 -4.86 -31.46
C GLY A 311 3.30 -4.53 -31.69
N TYR A 312 4.17 -4.82 -30.72
CA TYR A 312 5.59 -4.45 -30.80
C TYR A 312 6.55 -5.59 -31.20
N LEU A 313 6.14 -6.85 -31.03
CA LEU A 313 6.91 -8.05 -31.40
C LEU A 313 8.40 -8.00 -30.97
N PRO A 314 8.70 -7.91 -29.66
CA PRO A 314 10.08 -7.92 -29.19
C PRO A 314 10.83 -9.20 -29.60
N PRO A 315 12.17 -9.16 -29.73
CA PRO A 315 12.97 -10.34 -30.08
C PRO A 315 12.78 -11.50 -29.10
N VAL A 316 12.67 -12.71 -29.64
CA VAL A 316 12.53 -13.96 -28.87
C VAL A 316 13.39 -15.07 -29.45
N THR A 317 13.79 -16.01 -28.59
CA THR A 317 14.37 -17.29 -29.04
C THR A 317 13.27 -18.20 -29.61
N PRO A 318 13.64 -19.24 -30.38
CA PRO A 318 12.66 -20.22 -30.88
C PRO A 318 11.82 -20.88 -29.77
N SER A 319 12.40 -21.18 -28.61
CA SER A 319 11.65 -21.77 -27.48
C SER A 319 10.67 -20.77 -26.85
N GLN A 320 11.05 -19.50 -26.79
CA GLN A 320 10.21 -18.41 -26.30
C GLN A 320 9.05 -18.12 -27.26
N ALA A 321 9.26 -18.26 -28.58
CA ALA A 321 8.21 -18.11 -29.57
C ALA A 321 7.07 -19.12 -29.35
N VAL A 322 7.40 -20.40 -29.14
CA VAL A 322 6.42 -21.46 -28.83
C VAL A 322 5.64 -21.16 -27.53
N THR A 323 6.33 -20.63 -26.52
CA THR A 323 5.69 -20.27 -25.24
C THR A 323 4.77 -19.06 -25.40
N THR A 324 5.18 -18.08 -26.21
CA THR A 324 4.41 -16.88 -26.52
C THR A 324 3.13 -17.23 -27.26
N GLU A 325 3.18 -18.16 -28.22
CA GLU A 325 1.98 -18.66 -28.91
C GLU A 325 0.95 -19.25 -27.93
N ARG A 326 1.41 -20.00 -26.92
CA ARG A 326 0.53 -20.49 -25.85
C ARG A 326 -0.07 -19.36 -25.03
N PHE A 327 0.69 -18.32 -24.70
CA PHE A 327 0.16 -17.15 -24.01
C PHE A 327 -0.91 -16.41 -24.82
N MET A 328 -0.78 -16.37 -26.15
CA MET A 328 -1.78 -15.72 -27.01
C MET A 328 -3.16 -16.39 -26.95
N GLN A 329 -3.23 -17.68 -26.57
CA GLN A 329 -4.50 -18.38 -26.35
C GLN A 329 -5.31 -17.78 -25.19
N TYR A 330 -4.69 -17.02 -24.28
CA TYR A 330 -5.44 -16.31 -23.24
C TYR A 330 -6.36 -15.23 -23.79
N LEU A 331 -6.08 -14.68 -24.98
CA LEU A 331 -6.94 -13.66 -25.61
C LEU A 331 -8.27 -14.24 -26.09
N THR A 332 -8.37 -15.55 -26.27
CA THR A 332 -9.61 -16.22 -26.74
C THR A 332 -10.43 -16.82 -25.60
N GLN A 333 -9.97 -16.71 -24.35
CA GLN A 333 -10.71 -17.20 -23.19
C GLN A 333 -11.90 -16.29 -22.90
N GLN A 334 -13.05 -16.89 -22.60
CA GLN A 334 -14.25 -16.18 -22.16
C GLN A 334 -14.11 -15.74 -20.69
N ILE A 335 -13.32 -14.71 -20.47
CA ILE A 335 -13.13 -14.07 -19.16
C ILE A 335 -13.34 -12.56 -19.26
N THR A 336 -13.75 -11.94 -18.15
CA THR A 336 -13.81 -10.47 -18.07
C THR A 336 -12.40 -9.91 -18.03
N PHE A 337 -12.05 -9.11 -19.04
CA PHE A 337 -10.77 -8.41 -19.08
C PHE A 337 -10.86 -7.02 -18.43
N ASP A 338 -9.73 -6.57 -17.89
CA ASP A 338 -9.59 -5.20 -17.39
C ASP A 338 -9.17 -4.27 -18.54
N HIS A 339 -9.98 -3.24 -18.79
CA HIS A 339 -9.82 -2.27 -19.87
C HIS A 339 -9.43 -0.87 -19.36
N GLN A 340 -9.16 -0.71 -18.06
CA GLN A 340 -9.04 0.61 -17.43
C GLN A 340 -7.93 1.52 -18.02
N TYR A 341 -6.95 0.95 -18.73
CA TYR A 341 -5.86 1.71 -19.35
C TYR A 341 -5.94 1.79 -20.87
N ASP A 342 -6.86 1.08 -21.52
CA ASP A 342 -6.88 0.91 -22.98
C ASP A 342 -6.96 2.25 -23.73
N GLU A 343 -7.83 3.15 -23.29
CA GLU A 343 -8.03 4.45 -23.93
C GLU A 343 -6.80 5.35 -23.82
N PHE A 344 -6.16 5.40 -22.65
CA PHE A 344 -4.96 6.21 -22.45
C PHE A 344 -3.76 5.63 -23.19
N VAL A 345 -3.55 4.30 -23.10
CA VAL A 345 -2.47 3.62 -23.81
C VAL A 345 -2.62 3.78 -25.33
N SER A 346 -3.85 3.79 -25.87
CA SER A 346 -4.10 4.04 -27.30
C SER A 346 -3.67 5.44 -27.78
N VAL A 347 -3.50 6.39 -26.87
CA VAL A 347 -3.04 7.75 -27.17
C VAL A 347 -1.55 7.90 -26.85
N LEU A 348 -1.10 7.35 -25.71
CA LEU A 348 0.30 7.37 -25.29
C LEU A 348 1.21 6.53 -26.20
N LEU A 349 0.70 5.39 -26.68
CA LEU A 349 1.37 4.39 -27.50
C LEU A 349 0.53 4.15 -28.78
N PRO A 350 0.55 5.09 -29.73
CA PRO A 350 -0.40 5.11 -30.85
C PRO A 350 -0.29 3.88 -31.76
N GLU A 351 0.84 3.17 -31.77
CA GLU A 351 1.02 1.93 -32.54
C GLU A 351 0.05 0.82 -32.07
N LEU A 352 -0.35 0.84 -30.80
CA LEU A 352 -1.28 -0.13 -30.22
C LEU A 352 -2.76 0.21 -30.44
N ARG A 353 -3.07 1.41 -30.94
CA ARG A 353 -4.43 1.96 -31.01
C ARG A 353 -5.43 1.02 -31.71
N HIS A 354 -5.02 0.43 -32.82
CA HIS A 354 -5.87 -0.46 -33.61
C HIS A 354 -6.22 -1.76 -32.88
N LEU A 355 -5.31 -2.28 -32.05
CA LEU A 355 -5.51 -3.51 -31.25
C LEU A 355 -6.36 -3.25 -30.00
N LEU A 356 -6.14 -2.12 -29.34
CA LEU A 356 -6.82 -1.81 -28.08
C LEU A 356 -8.27 -1.37 -28.32
N ARG A 357 -8.53 -0.65 -29.42
CA ARG A 357 -9.88 -0.19 -29.80
C ARG A 357 -10.70 -1.22 -30.56
N SER A 358 -10.09 -2.27 -31.11
CA SER A 358 -10.84 -3.42 -31.60
C SER A 358 -11.45 -4.13 -30.39
N ARG A 359 -12.66 -3.72 -30.02
CA ARG A 359 -13.55 -4.58 -29.23
C ARG A 359 -13.91 -5.72 -30.17
N ALA A 360 -13.24 -6.87 -30.00
CA ALA A 360 -13.78 -8.09 -30.58
C ALA A 360 -15.25 -8.19 -30.10
N PRO A 361 -16.20 -8.48 -31.01
CA PRO A 361 -17.62 -8.56 -30.69
C PRO A 361 -17.91 -9.56 -29.57
#